data_AF-A0A522ERV4-F1
#
_entry.id   AF-A0A522ERV4-F1
#
_cell.length_a   1.000
_cell.length_b   1.000
_cell.length_c   1.000
_cell.angle_alpha   90.00
_cell.angle_beta   90.00
_cell.angle_gamma   90.00
#
_symmetry.space_group_name_H-M   'P 1'
#
loop_
_entity.id
_entity.type
_entity.pdbx_description
1 polymer ?
#
loop_
_entity_poly.entity_id
_entity_poly.type
_entity_poly.pdbx_seq_one_letter_code
_entity_poly.pdbx_strand_id
1 'polypeptide(L)'
;MSRAPEDARRTFVMPADMLALRWGDNAQGCVLAVLAHRLAARGCAVHVMREDVAGLRAGDYVVAASGPVRRAIAASGIESVGLAGDRARELLDKADAVHVPRIAIFGGAACAYPYLGYYAHSLASLGLPFDVLDGAPVAAGALDAYDLLMLPGGFETWGLDRNEDTPGIDRAIRRFLARGGACIASCGGAFYLSEGRPHWLGVAQASPRYSHEYLRSGAGLVSIELGPGPLARGCAPLVEMPYYHGPIYEAVRSPTRSAAHFCALTLPARLPIDNPLDAAGFATEMAGKAAILLGGAQSDGAPRAVLFSPHPEMGDVVRKYIALERYVSAYLPIRGEAVMTQTLDFYEPNDSPSFRLILNAVQLLCTGRAPAAPQPNTTAGESSEPSGWPDARRRLLTAAREALERLVPADDAMGRLLRREITRLRALALSLAEVAAPPSGAGGALRVLEDAGAGLAAGEPPGTDTRALAQGLLAVELPLRFLEALARQTRCDAWLTLGVD
;
A
#
# COMPACT_ATOMS: atom_id res chain seq x y z
N MET A 1 45.62 17.17 -25.20
CA MET A 1 44.36 16.89 -25.91
C MET A 1 43.81 15.58 -25.38
N SER A 2 42.95 15.64 -24.37
CA SER A 2 42.29 14.48 -23.75
C SER A 2 40.86 14.47 -24.26
N ARG A 3 40.45 13.39 -24.96
CA ARG A 3 39.07 13.20 -25.41
C ARG A 3 38.22 12.85 -24.20
N ALA A 4 37.21 13.68 -23.94
CA ALA A 4 36.13 13.37 -23.00
C ALA A 4 35.37 12.12 -23.47
N PRO A 5 34.79 11.31 -22.56
CA PRO A 5 33.96 10.18 -22.96
C PRO A 5 32.67 10.73 -23.57
N GLU A 6 32.38 10.32 -24.81
CA GLU A 6 31.07 10.51 -25.42
C GLU A 6 30.01 9.83 -24.55
N ASP A 7 29.21 10.68 -23.93
CA ASP A 7 27.99 10.36 -23.22
C ASP A 7 27.10 9.52 -24.15
N ALA A 8 27.00 8.22 -23.88
CA ALA A 8 26.14 7.29 -24.59
C ALA A 8 24.67 7.57 -24.24
N ARG A 9 24.16 8.74 -24.65
CA ARG A 9 22.73 9.00 -24.76
C ARG A 9 22.23 8.08 -25.86
N ARG A 10 21.73 6.91 -25.47
CA ARG A 10 20.84 6.12 -26.32
C ARG A 10 19.77 7.07 -26.82
N THR A 11 19.82 7.38 -28.11
CA THR A 11 18.78 8.11 -28.82
C THR A 11 17.50 7.28 -28.67
N PHE A 12 16.65 7.69 -27.74
CA PHE A 12 15.33 7.11 -27.57
C PHE A 12 14.54 7.43 -28.84
N VAL A 13 14.43 6.46 -29.75
CA VAL A 13 13.56 6.58 -30.91
C VAL A 13 12.14 6.46 -30.38
N MET A 14 11.41 7.57 -30.39
CA MET A 14 10.04 7.62 -29.90
C MET A 14 9.16 6.63 -30.68
N PRO A 15 8.38 5.78 -29.99
CA PRO A 15 7.28 5.07 -30.63
C PRO A 15 6.34 6.07 -31.30
N ALA A 16 5.99 5.85 -32.56
CA ALA A 16 5.10 6.75 -33.31
C ALA A 16 3.67 6.83 -32.73
N ASP A 17 3.26 5.79 -31.98
CA ASP A 17 1.94 5.66 -31.38
C ASP A 17 2.04 5.45 -29.85
N MET A 18 1.23 6.21 -29.11
CA MET A 18 1.08 6.10 -27.66
C MET A 18 -0.40 5.89 -27.30
N LEU A 19 -0.65 5.33 -26.12
CA LEU A 19 -1.99 5.19 -25.54
C LEU A 19 -2.05 5.93 -24.22
N ALA A 20 -3.10 6.71 -24.01
CA ALA A 20 -3.45 7.26 -22.72
C ALA A 20 -4.39 6.31 -21.97
N LEU A 21 -4.08 6.06 -20.69
CA LEU A 21 -4.89 5.29 -19.74
C LEU A 21 -5.34 6.24 -18.64
N ARG A 22 -6.63 6.57 -18.61
CA ARG A 22 -7.21 7.57 -17.69
C ARG A 22 -7.87 6.89 -16.50
N TRP A 23 -7.58 7.36 -15.29
CA TRP A 23 -8.21 6.82 -14.07
C TRP A 23 -9.72 7.03 -14.06
N GLY A 24 -10.17 8.18 -14.55
CA GLY A 24 -11.60 8.55 -14.65
C GLY A 24 -12.44 7.57 -15.44
N ASP A 25 -11.93 7.13 -16.60
CA ASP A 25 -12.64 6.22 -17.50
C ASP A 25 -12.64 4.78 -16.98
N ASN A 26 -11.68 4.44 -16.13
CA ASN A 26 -11.44 3.09 -15.64
C ASN A 26 -11.88 2.92 -14.19
N ALA A 27 -12.99 3.54 -13.82
CA ALA A 27 -13.65 3.45 -12.51
C ALA A 27 -12.72 3.74 -11.31
N GLN A 28 -11.65 4.52 -11.51
CA GLN A 28 -10.61 4.78 -10.50
C GLN A 28 -9.93 3.50 -9.96
N GLY A 29 -9.96 2.39 -10.72
CA GLY A 29 -9.45 1.10 -10.28
C GLY A 29 -7.93 0.98 -10.32
N CYS A 30 -7.35 0.37 -9.29
CA CYS A 30 -5.93 0.01 -9.23
C CYS A 30 -5.53 -1.03 -10.29
N VAL A 31 -6.47 -1.70 -10.96
CA VAL A 31 -6.15 -2.52 -12.15
C VAL A 31 -5.32 -1.75 -13.19
N LEU A 32 -5.56 -0.44 -13.32
CA LEU A 32 -4.82 0.43 -14.22
C LEU A 32 -3.38 0.67 -13.71
N ALA A 33 -3.19 0.84 -12.40
CA ALA A 33 -1.85 0.83 -11.80
C ALA A 33 -1.15 -0.53 -11.98
N VAL A 34 -1.85 -1.65 -11.77
CA VAL A 34 -1.28 -2.99 -11.98
C VAL A 34 -0.75 -3.11 -13.39
N LEU A 35 -1.58 -2.84 -14.40
CA LEU A 35 -1.14 -2.95 -15.80
C LEU A 35 0.06 -2.03 -16.08
N ALA A 36 0.01 -0.77 -15.64
CA ALA A 36 1.10 0.18 -15.85
C ALA A 36 2.44 -0.29 -15.24
N HIS A 37 2.44 -0.79 -14.00
CA HIS A 37 3.67 -1.27 -13.36
C HIS A 37 4.14 -2.61 -13.91
N ARG A 38 3.22 -3.53 -14.28
CA ARG A 38 3.60 -4.79 -14.94
C ARG A 38 4.17 -4.56 -16.34
N LEU A 39 3.70 -3.54 -17.05
CA LEU A 39 4.30 -3.08 -18.31
C LEU A 39 5.70 -2.49 -18.09
N ALA A 40 5.84 -1.58 -17.13
CA ALA A 40 7.12 -0.96 -16.79
C ALA A 40 8.16 -2.01 -16.33
N ALA A 41 7.74 -3.00 -15.54
CA ALA A 41 8.60 -4.11 -15.08
C ALA A 41 9.12 -4.98 -16.25
N ARG A 42 8.39 -5.03 -17.37
CA ARG A 42 8.81 -5.70 -18.62
C ARG A 42 9.62 -4.80 -19.56
N GLY A 43 9.97 -3.59 -19.12
CA GLY A 43 10.74 -2.63 -19.91
C GLY A 43 9.94 -1.87 -20.95
N CYS A 44 8.60 -1.90 -20.91
CA CYS A 44 7.78 -1.01 -21.73
C CYS A 44 7.91 0.44 -21.24
N ALA A 45 7.94 1.38 -22.18
CA ALA A 45 7.92 2.81 -21.84
C ALA A 45 6.53 3.19 -21.31
N VAL A 46 6.48 3.48 -20.01
CA VAL A 46 5.29 3.89 -19.27
C VAL A 46 5.63 5.19 -18.57
N HIS A 47 4.76 6.18 -18.72
CA HIS A 47 4.90 7.50 -18.12
C HIS A 47 3.64 7.85 -17.34
N VAL A 48 3.80 8.59 -16.24
CA VAL A 48 2.70 9.11 -15.41
C VAL A 48 2.66 10.64 -15.52
N MET A 49 1.48 11.19 -15.77
CA MET A 49 1.31 12.63 -15.94
C MET A 49 1.58 13.39 -14.64
N ARG A 50 2.39 14.45 -14.70
CA ARG A 50 2.72 15.27 -13.51
C ARG A 50 1.63 16.28 -13.16
N GLU A 51 0.98 16.80 -14.18
CA GLU A 51 0.02 17.89 -14.13
C GLU A 51 -1.10 17.65 -15.15
N ASP A 52 -2.19 18.38 -15.00
CA ASP A 52 -3.32 18.32 -15.93
C ASP A 52 -2.93 19.00 -17.25
N VAL A 53 -3.03 18.26 -18.36
CA VAL A 53 -2.66 18.78 -19.68
C VAL A 53 -3.42 18.05 -20.80
N ALA A 54 -3.93 18.82 -21.76
CA ALA A 54 -4.58 18.32 -22.97
C ALA A 54 -5.63 17.22 -22.75
N GLY A 55 -6.43 17.33 -21.68
CA GLY A 55 -7.51 16.39 -21.33
C GLY A 55 -7.06 15.14 -20.55
N LEU A 56 -5.77 15.04 -20.19
CA LEU A 56 -5.24 14.10 -19.22
C LEU A 56 -5.09 14.79 -17.87
N ARG A 57 -5.34 14.04 -16.80
CA ARG A 57 -5.17 14.51 -15.43
C ARG A 57 -3.84 14.05 -14.86
N ALA A 58 -3.34 14.78 -13.87
CA ALA A 58 -2.20 14.36 -13.08
C ALA A 58 -2.44 12.96 -12.51
N GLY A 59 -1.51 12.04 -12.77
CA GLY A 59 -1.61 10.65 -12.38
C GLY A 59 -2.17 9.68 -13.42
N ASP A 60 -2.73 10.17 -14.54
CA ASP A 60 -3.02 9.32 -15.71
C ASP A 60 -1.72 8.77 -16.32
N TYR A 61 -1.81 7.67 -17.06
CA TYR A 61 -0.63 7.07 -17.70
C TYR A 61 -0.62 7.26 -19.20
N VAL A 62 0.58 7.36 -19.75
CA VAL A 62 0.86 7.29 -21.18
C VAL A 62 1.80 6.12 -21.43
N VAL A 63 1.44 5.22 -22.35
CA VAL A 63 2.18 3.99 -22.62
C VAL A 63 2.47 3.83 -24.11
N ALA A 64 3.64 3.28 -24.45
CA ALA A 64 3.99 2.97 -25.83
C ALA A 64 3.05 1.90 -26.41
N ALA A 65 2.50 2.16 -27.60
CA ALA A 65 1.38 1.39 -28.14
C ALA A 65 1.79 0.19 -29.03
N SER A 66 2.57 -0.75 -28.48
CA SER A 66 2.96 -1.98 -29.20
C SER A 66 1.78 -2.96 -29.35
N GLY A 67 1.89 -3.91 -30.29
CA GLY A 67 0.89 -4.98 -30.47
C GLY A 67 0.57 -5.77 -29.18
N PRO A 68 1.58 -6.26 -28.44
CA PRO A 68 1.38 -6.92 -27.15
C PRO A 68 0.68 -6.02 -26.12
N VAL A 69 1.06 -4.74 -26.04
CA VAL A 69 0.46 -3.78 -25.10
C VAL A 69 -1.02 -3.56 -25.42
N ARG A 70 -1.37 -3.36 -26.69
CA ARG A 70 -2.77 -3.20 -27.13
C ARG A 70 -3.62 -4.42 -26.79
N ARG A 71 -3.09 -5.63 -27.01
CA ARG A 71 -3.78 -6.88 -26.64
C ARG A 71 -3.99 -6.98 -25.13
N ALA A 72 -2.98 -6.65 -24.33
CA ALA A 72 -3.09 -6.70 -22.87
C ALA A 72 -4.10 -5.69 -22.33
N ILE A 73 -4.11 -4.46 -22.86
CA ILE A 73 -5.12 -3.44 -22.52
C ILE A 73 -6.53 -3.96 -22.88
N ALA A 74 -6.73 -4.46 -24.09
CA ALA A 74 -8.02 -5.00 -24.51
C ALA A 74 -8.48 -6.19 -23.65
N ALA A 75 -7.58 -7.13 -23.36
CA ALA A 75 -7.87 -8.29 -22.50
C ALA A 75 -8.17 -7.90 -21.04
N SER A 76 -7.60 -6.80 -20.57
CA SER A 76 -7.87 -6.26 -19.24
C SER A 76 -9.21 -5.51 -19.13
N GLY A 77 -9.86 -5.22 -20.25
CA GLY A 77 -11.07 -4.38 -20.29
C GLY A 77 -10.81 -2.90 -19.96
N ILE A 78 -9.54 -2.46 -20.00
CA ILE A 78 -9.16 -1.07 -19.74
C ILE A 78 -9.47 -0.22 -20.98
N GLU A 79 -10.19 0.87 -20.76
CA GLU A 79 -10.43 1.89 -21.75
C GLU A 79 -9.13 2.68 -22.01
N SER A 80 -8.82 2.90 -23.29
CA SER A 80 -7.61 3.62 -23.71
C SER A 80 -7.88 4.57 -24.87
N VAL A 81 -7.12 5.66 -24.93
CA VAL A 81 -7.23 6.67 -25.98
C VAL A 81 -5.94 6.73 -26.78
N GLY A 82 -6.04 6.65 -28.11
CA GLY A 82 -4.90 6.81 -29.01
C GLY A 82 -4.33 8.24 -28.99
N LEU A 83 -3.01 8.37 -28.90
CA LEU A 83 -2.27 9.62 -29.01
C LEU A 83 -1.38 9.54 -30.25
N ALA A 84 -1.56 10.48 -31.19
CA ALA A 84 -0.83 10.52 -32.45
C ALA A 84 0.19 11.67 -32.49
N GLY A 85 1.36 11.42 -33.10
CA GLY A 85 2.29 12.44 -33.57
C GLY A 85 2.80 13.40 -32.48
N ASP A 86 2.82 14.70 -32.79
CA ASP A 86 3.42 15.74 -31.95
C ASP A 86 2.79 15.88 -30.56
N ARG A 87 1.50 15.51 -30.43
CA ARG A 87 0.79 15.54 -29.13
C ARG A 87 1.39 14.57 -28.12
N ALA A 88 1.94 13.43 -28.57
CA ALA A 88 2.61 12.50 -27.68
C ALA A 88 3.90 13.11 -27.09
N ARG A 89 4.65 13.88 -27.88
CA ARG A 89 5.91 14.51 -27.44
C ARG A 89 5.64 15.57 -26.37
N GLU A 90 4.68 16.46 -26.61
CA GLU A 90 4.29 17.49 -25.64
C GLU A 90 3.87 16.88 -24.30
N LEU A 91 3.10 15.78 -24.33
CA LEU A 91 2.65 15.09 -23.12
C LEU A 91 3.80 14.46 -22.34
N LEU A 92 4.79 13.90 -23.03
CA LEU A 92 5.93 13.25 -22.38
C LEU A 92 6.84 14.25 -21.66
N ASP A 93 6.97 15.48 -22.16
CA ASP A 93 7.68 16.56 -21.44
C ASP A 93 6.98 16.91 -20.12
N LYS A 94 5.70 16.58 -20.00
CA LYS A 94 4.87 16.80 -18.80
C LYS A 94 4.64 15.54 -17.98
N ALA A 95 5.28 14.43 -18.34
CA ALA A 95 5.14 13.16 -17.66
C ALA A 95 6.46 12.70 -17.06
N ASP A 96 6.40 11.91 -16.00
CA ASP A 96 7.56 11.24 -15.45
C ASP A 96 7.58 9.78 -15.89
N ALA A 97 8.76 9.22 -16.19
CA ALA A 97 8.89 7.79 -16.45
C ALA A 97 8.52 6.98 -15.19
N VAL A 98 7.70 5.95 -15.35
CA VAL A 98 7.37 5.02 -14.27
C VAL A 98 8.54 4.09 -14.04
N HIS A 99 9.08 4.10 -12.82
CA HIS A 99 10.09 3.15 -12.37
C HIS A 99 9.44 2.16 -11.41
N VAL A 100 9.79 0.88 -11.53
CA VAL A 100 9.37 -0.17 -10.58
C VAL A 100 10.51 -0.38 -9.59
N PRO A 101 10.43 0.19 -8.37
CA PRO A 101 11.51 0.09 -7.40
C PRO A 101 11.57 -1.30 -6.77
N ARG A 102 12.74 -1.64 -6.22
CA ARG A 102 12.90 -2.78 -5.33
C ARG A 102 12.46 -2.37 -3.92
N ILE A 103 11.37 -2.97 -3.45
CA ILE A 103 10.74 -2.61 -2.18
C ILE A 103 11.00 -3.71 -1.15
N ALA A 104 11.45 -3.31 0.03
CA ALA A 104 11.44 -4.16 1.22
C ALA A 104 10.37 -3.67 2.19
N ILE A 105 9.57 -4.58 2.74
CA ILE A 105 8.71 -4.33 3.90
C ILE A 105 9.44 -4.86 5.13
N PHE A 106 9.57 -4.05 6.17
CA PHE A 106 10.04 -4.54 7.46
C PHE A 106 8.97 -5.42 8.12
N GLY A 107 9.32 -6.66 8.47
CA GLY A 107 8.40 -7.69 8.97
C GLY A 107 9.02 -8.54 10.08
N GLY A 108 9.69 -7.90 11.03
CA GLY A 108 10.24 -8.54 12.23
C GLY A 108 9.25 -8.62 13.40
N ALA A 109 9.76 -8.99 14.59
CA ALA A 109 8.96 -9.10 15.81
C ALA A 109 8.31 -7.76 16.24
N ALA A 110 8.96 -6.63 15.95
CA ALA A 110 8.46 -5.29 16.23
C ALA A 110 7.22 -4.93 15.37
N CYS A 111 7.07 -5.58 14.23
CA CYS A 111 6.07 -5.28 13.21
C CYS A 111 5.56 -6.57 12.54
N ALA A 112 5.00 -7.46 13.35
CA ALA A 112 4.45 -8.72 12.88
C ALA A 112 3.15 -8.55 12.08
N TYR A 113 2.71 -9.64 11.45
CA TYR A 113 1.36 -9.74 10.89
C TYR A 113 0.31 -9.41 11.97
N PRO A 114 -0.75 -8.63 11.68
CA PRO A 114 -1.23 -8.23 10.36
C PRO A 114 -0.63 -6.94 9.77
N TYR A 115 0.24 -6.23 10.49
CA TYR A 115 0.65 -4.88 10.07
C TYR A 115 1.42 -4.87 8.75
N LEU A 116 2.41 -5.77 8.60
CA LEU A 116 3.10 -5.97 7.32
C LEU A 116 2.14 -6.42 6.20
N GLY A 117 1.07 -7.14 6.56
CA GLY A 117 0.06 -7.68 5.65
C GLY A 117 -0.74 -6.58 4.95
N TYR A 118 -0.99 -5.45 5.62
CA TYR A 118 -1.67 -4.31 5.00
C TYR A 118 -0.82 -3.64 3.92
N TYR A 119 0.48 -3.44 4.16
CA TYR A 119 1.38 -2.94 3.10
C TYR A 119 1.50 -3.94 1.96
N ALA A 120 1.68 -5.23 2.27
CA ALA A 120 1.74 -6.29 1.27
C ALA A 120 0.49 -6.31 0.38
N HIS A 121 -0.71 -6.20 0.98
CA HIS A 121 -1.96 -6.05 0.25
C HIS A 121 -1.97 -4.80 -0.62
N SER A 122 -1.63 -3.63 -0.07
CA SER A 122 -1.62 -2.38 -0.85
C SER A 122 -0.66 -2.45 -2.06
N LEU A 123 0.55 -2.97 -1.88
CA LEU A 123 1.54 -3.13 -2.95
C LEU A 123 1.06 -4.14 -3.99
N ALA A 124 0.49 -5.26 -3.55
CA ALA A 124 -0.06 -6.26 -4.45
C ALA A 124 -1.21 -5.69 -5.29
N SER A 125 -2.10 -4.90 -4.69
CA SER A 125 -3.21 -4.24 -5.40
C SER A 125 -2.73 -3.18 -6.38
N LEU A 126 -1.53 -2.63 -6.19
CA LEU A 126 -0.89 -1.66 -7.08
C LEU A 126 0.04 -2.29 -8.14
N GLY A 127 0.27 -3.60 -8.08
CA GLY A 127 1.15 -4.33 -9.01
C GLY A 127 2.64 -4.15 -8.74
N LEU A 128 3.02 -3.75 -7.53
CA LEU A 128 4.39 -3.50 -7.13
C LEU A 128 5.00 -4.73 -6.46
N PRO A 129 6.20 -5.17 -6.88
CA PRO A 129 6.91 -6.28 -6.24
C PRO A 129 7.50 -5.84 -4.90
N PHE A 130 7.65 -6.80 -3.98
CA PHE A 130 8.27 -6.56 -2.69
C PHE A 130 8.85 -7.83 -2.09
N ASP A 131 9.81 -7.63 -1.18
CA ASP A 131 10.28 -8.65 -0.24
C ASP A 131 9.93 -8.25 1.20
N VAL A 132 10.00 -9.22 2.11
CA VAL A 132 9.85 -9.00 3.55
C VAL A 132 11.18 -9.28 4.23
N LEU A 133 11.66 -8.34 5.05
CA LEU A 133 12.90 -8.46 5.81
C LEU A 133 12.63 -8.34 7.31
N ASP A 134 13.19 -9.22 8.11
CA ASP A 134 13.21 -9.12 9.58
C ASP A 134 14.53 -8.47 10.08
N GLY A 135 14.72 -8.42 11.39
CA GLY A 135 15.82 -7.68 12.01
C GLY A 135 17.22 -8.13 11.57
N ALA A 136 17.48 -9.44 11.54
CA ALA A 136 18.83 -9.96 11.30
C ALA A 136 19.38 -9.67 9.88
N PRO A 137 18.64 -9.92 8.77
CA PRO A 137 19.03 -9.52 7.43
C PRO A 137 19.22 -8.01 7.30
N VAL A 138 18.38 -7.19 7.94
CA VAL A 138 18.54 -5.73 7.92
C VAL A 138 19.85 -5.33 8.59
N ALA A 139 20.12 -5.83 9.80
CA ALA A 139 21.37 -5.58 10.51
C ALA A 139 22.61 -6.04 9.71
N ALA A 140 22.49 -7.15 8.98
CA ALA A 140 23.52 -7.69 8.09
C ALA A 140 23.71 -6.89 6.79
N GLY A 141 22.82 -5.95 6.47
CA GLY A 141 22.93 -5.08 5.30
C GLY A 141 22.09 -5.46 4.09
N ALA A 142 21.06 -6.30 4.24
CA ALA A 142 20.18 -6.69 3.13
C ALA A 142 19.51 -5.50 2.42
N LEU A 143 19.34 -4.35 3.10
CA LEU A 143 18.88 -3.09 2.51
C LEU A 143 19.80 -2.56 1.38
N ASP A 144 20.97 -3.15 1.18
CA ASP A 144 21.85 -2.85 0.05
C ASP A 144 21.23 -3.26 -1.31
N ALA A 145 20.28 -4.20 -1.31
CA ALA A 145 19.58 -4.69 -2.50
C ALA A 145 18.28 -3.93 -2.84
N TYR A 146 17.88 -2.92 -2.06
CA TYR A 146 16.59 -2.26 -2.20
C TYR A 146 16.72 -0.75 -2.46
N ASP A 147 15.66 -0.18 -3.02
CA ASP A 147 15.53 1.27 -3.28
C ASP A 147 14.61 1.93 -2.24
N LEU A 148 13.65 1.17 -1.73
CA LEU A 148 12.61 1.64 -0.81
C LEU A 148 12.41 0.67 0.35
N LEU A 149 12.36 1.20 1.57
CA LEU A 149 11.97 0.47 2.78
C LEU A 149 10.59 0.96 3.26
N MET A 150 9.67 0.02 3.47
CA MET A 150 8.38 0.28 4.11
C MET A 150 8.44 -0.14 5.58
N LEU A 151 8.08 0.78 6.46
CA LEU A 151 8.04 0.62 7.91
C LEU A 151 6.58 0.68 8.37
N PRO A 152 5.93 -0.47 8.58
CA PRO A 152 4.51 -0.47 8.90
C PRO A 152 4.18 0.10 10.29
N GLY A 153 2.87 0.16 10.57
CA GLY A 153 2.42 0.28 11.94
C GLY A 153 2.83 -0.93 12.78
N GLY A 154 2.76 -0.81 14.09
CA GLY A 154 3.40 -1.76 15.00
C GLY A 154 4.17 -0.98 16.06
N PHE A 155 4.53 -1.59 17.18
CA PHE A 155 4.92 -0.83 18.38
C PHE A 155 6.39 -0.38 18.35
N GLU A 156 6.74 0.51 17.41
CA GLU A 156 8.10 1.00 17.15
C GLU A 156 8.56 2.19 18.03
N THR A 157 7.89 2.44 19.16
CA THR A 157 8.22 3.60 20.01
C THR A 157 9.57 3.49 20.74
N TRP A 158 10.19 2.31 20.75
CA TRP A 158 11.43 2.02 21.48
C TRP A 158 12.68 1.77 20.61
N GLY A 159 12.56 1.93 19.29
CA GLY A 159 13.61 1.62 18.32
C GLY A 159 13.66 0.14 17.92
N LEU A 160 14.17 -0.14 16.72
CA LEU A 160 14.10 -1.49 16.15
C LEU A 160 15.15 -2.43 16.76
N ASP A 161 16.37 -1.95 17.02
CA ASP A 161 17.42 -2.76 17.67
C ASP A 161 16.92 -3.46 18.94
N ARG A 162 16.18 -2.71 19.77
CA ARG A 162 15.68 -3.19 21.06
C ARG A 162 14.49 -4.12 20.90
N ASN A 163 13.57 -3.82 19.99
CA ASN A 163 12.34 -4.60 19.82
C ASN A 163 12.59 -5.93 19.10
N GLU A 164 13.60 -5.99 18.23
CA GLU A 164 14.02 -7.21 17.53
C GLU A 164 15.07 -8.00 18.31
N ASP A 165 15.53 -7.50 19.46
CA ASP A 165 16.70 -8.04 20.18
C ASP A 165 17.91 -8.27 19.26
N THR A 166 18.11 -7.36 18.31
CA THR A 166 19.07 -7.50 17.21
C THR A 166 19.83 -6.19 17.01
N PRO A 167 21.05 -6.07 17.54
CA PRO A 167 21.85 -4.85 17.39
C PRO A 167 22.21 -4.54 15.93
N GLY A 168 22.19 -3.26 15.55
CA GLY A 168 22.71 -2.78 14.26
C GLY A 168 21.66 -2.51 13.18
N ILE A 169 20.38 -2.76 13.43
CA ILE A 169 19.27 -2.43 12.54
C ILE A 169 19.21 -0.92 12.31
N ASP A 170 19.20 -0.13 13.38
CA ASP A 170 19.12 1.34 13.32
C ASP A 170 20.29 1.90 12.49
N ARG A 171 21.49 1.35 12.68
CA ARG A 171 22.68 1.73 11.91
C ARG A 171 22.54 1.36 10.43
N ALA A 172 22.00 0.19 10.12
CA ALA A 172 21.78 -0.26 8.75
C ALA A 172 20.77 0.62 8.02
N ILE A 173 19.67 1.01 8.67
CA ILE A 173 18.66 1.90 8.07
C ILE A 173 19.24 3.32 7.86
N ARG A 174 20.00 3.86 8.83
CA ARG A 174 20.72 5.13 8.63
C ARG A 174 21.68 5.06 7.44
N ARG A 175 22.42 3.96 7.29
CA ARG A 175 23.31 3.73 6.14
C ARG A 175 22.53 3.71 4.84
N PHE A 176 21.43 2.95 4.78
CA PHE A 176 20.55 2.85 3.62
C PHE A 176 20.04 4.23 3.16
N LEU A 177 19.55 5.06 4.09
CA LEU A 177 19.12 6.42 3.78
C LEU A 177 20.27 7.32 3.31
N ALA A 178 21.43 7.25 3.98
CA ALA A 178 22.60 8.07 3.64
C ALA A 178 23.14 7.79 2.22
N ARG A 179 23.01 6.56 1.73
CA ARG A 179 23.43 6.16 0.38
C ARG A 179 22.34 6.32 -0.69
N GLY A 180 21.20 6.92 -0.34
CA GLY A 180 20.16 7.29 -1.28
C GLY A 180 18.92 6.38 -1.31
N GLY A 181 18.80 5.44 -0.39
CA GLY A 181 17.55 4.75 -0.11
C GLY A 181 16.45 5.70 0.36
N ALA A 182 15.21 5.26 0.28
CA ALA A 182 14.05 6.03 0.74
C ALA A 182 13.15 5.19 1.66
N CYS A 183 12.33 5.86 2.48
CA CYS A 183 11.38 5.17 3.35
C CYS A 183 9.93 5.64 3.16
N ILE A 184 8.99 4.73 3.29
CA ILE A 184 7.58 5.03 3.58
C ILE A 184 7.26 4.44 4.93
N ALA A 185 6.60 5.19 5.80
CA ALA A 185 6.28 4.73 7.13
C ALA A 185 4.87 5.13 7.57
N SER A 186 4.17 4.27 8.31
CA SER A 186 2.87 4.60 8.93
C SER A 186 2.89 4.36 10.44
N CYS A 187 2.13 5.16 11.20
CA CYS A 187 1.96 5.01 12.65
C CYS A 187 3.28 4.79 13.43
N GLY A 188 3.59 3.55 13.86
CA GLY A 188 4.83 3.17 14.54
C GLY A 188 6.07 3.55 13.73
N GLY A 189 6.14 3.15 12.47
CA GLY A 189 7.19 3.57 11.54
C GLY A 189 7.34 5.09 11.45
N ALA A 190 6.21 5.81 11.43
CA ALA A 190 6.25 7.27 11.39
C ALA A 190 6.81 7.87 12.69
N PHE A 191 6.51 7.30 13.87
CA PHE A 191 7.20 7.67 15.11
C PHE A 191 8.70 7.40 15.03
N TYR A 192 9.10 6.20 14.61
CA TYR A 192 10.51 5.79 14.52
C TYR A 192 11.35 6.71 13.61
N LEU A 193 10.77 7.19 12.51
CA LEU A 193 11.43 8.14 11.60
C LEU A 193 11.41 9.60 12.08
N SER A 194 10.66 9.94 13.12
CA SER A 194 10.54 11.30 13.65
C SER A 194 11.65 11.66 14.64
N GLU A 195 11.77 12.94 15.00
CA GLU A 195 12.57 13.39 16.13
C GLU A 195 11.80 13.18 17.45
N GLY A 196 12.52 13.02 18.57
CA GLY A 196 11.90 13.12 19.90
C GLY A 196 12.47 12.16 20.94
N ARG A 197 12.70 10.89 20.58
CA ARG A 197 13.23 9.88 21.51
C ARG A 197 14.64 9.40 21.13
N PRO A 198 15.45 8.99 22.13
CA PRO A 198 16.62 8.16 21.87
C PRO A 198 16.23 6.92 21.06
N HIS A 199 17.10 6.50 20.13
CA HIS A 199 16.91 5.38 19.20
C HIS A 199 15.90 5.60 18.06
N TRP A 200 15.23 6.75 18.00
CA TRP A 200 14.56 7.16 16.77
C TRP A 200 15.56 7.71 15.76
N LEU A 201 15.21 7.60 14.48
CA LEU A 201 16.13 7.97 13.41
C LEU A 201 16.23 9.48 13.22
N GLY A 202 15.18 10.25 13.53
CA GLY A 202 15.18 11.70 13.33
C GLY A 202 15.31 12.10 11.86
N VAL A 203 14.75 11.30 10.95
CA VAL A 203 14.75 11.59 9.50
C VAL A 203 13.83 12.77 9.19
N ALA A 204 12.69 12.84 9.86
CA ALA A 204 11.81 13.98 9.83
C ALA A 204 12.10 14.88 11.04
N GLN A 205 12.35 16.17 10.78
CA GLN A 205 12.47 17.22 11.80
C GLN A 205 11.09 17.61 12.32
N ALA A 206 10.42 16.64 12.94
CA ALA A 206 9.10 16.79 13.50
C ALA A 206 9.02 16.04 14.82
N SER A 207 8.44 16.68 15.83
CA SER A 207 8.30 16.12 17.17
C SER A 207 6.84 15.75 17.41
N PRO A 208 6.49 14.46 17.43
CA PRO A 208 5.15 14.02 17.78
C PRO A 208 4.95 13.97 19.29
N ARG A 209 3.70 13.85 19.74
CA ARG A 209 3.42 13.40 21.11
C ARG A 209 3.76 11.93 21.25
N TYR A 210 4.70 11.60 22.13
CA TYR A 210 5.25 10.25 22.22
C TYR A 210 5.31 9.69 23.65
N SER A 211 4.83 10.40 24.66
CA SER A 211 4.56 9.84 25.99
C SER A 211 3.35 8.88 25.92
N HIS A 212 2.96 8.20 27.00
CA HIS A 212 1.73 7.40 27.00
C HIS A 212 0.47 8.16 26.55
N GLU A 213 0.52 9.50 26.51
CA GLU A 213 -0.56 10.36 26.02
C GLU A 213 -0.85 10.20 24.54
N TYR A 214 0.05 9.60 23.73
CA TYR A 214 -0.27 9.32 22.32
C TYR A 214 -1.49 8.37 22.22
N LEU A 215 -1.74 7.52 23.22
CA LEU A 215 -2.94 6.68 23.28
C LEU A 215 -4.23 7.51 23.38
N ARG A 216 -4.18 8.78 23.80
CA ARG A 216 -5.36 9.66 23.84
C ARG A 216 -5.87 10.02 22.45
N SER A 217 -5.07 9.87 21.40
CA SER A 217 -5.54 10.11 20.04
C SER A 217 -6.48 9.02 19.53
N GLY A 218 -6.61 7.89 20.23
CA GLY A 218 -7.62 6.89 19.92
C GLY A 218 -7.50 6.27 18.53
N ALA A 219 -8.62 5.72 18.05
CA ALA A 219 -8.77 5.08 16.76
C ALA A 219 -10.07 5.51 16.07
N GLY A 220 -10.04 5.65 14.75
CA GLY A 220 -11.19 6.08 13.96
C GLY A 220 -10.95 6.10 12.46
N LEU A 221 -12.00 6.36 11.70
CA LEU A 221 -11.92 6.79 10.31
C LEU A 221 -11.77 8.30 10.28
N VAL A 222 -10.68 8.76 9.69
CA VAL A 222 -10.38 10.19 9.57
C VAL A 222 -10.34 10.58 8.11
N SER A 223 -10.77 11.80 7.83
CA SER A 223 -10.54 12.46 6.55
C SER A 223 -9.35 13.39 6.68
N ILE A 224 -8.43 13.31 5.72
CA ILE A 224 -7.31 14.23 5.59
C ILE A 224 -7.53 15.14 4.38
N GLU A 225 -7.06 16.37 4.48
CA GLU A 225 -6.99 17.31 3.37
C GLU A 225 -5.59 17.31 2.78
N LEU A 226 -5.50 17.02 1.48
CA LEU A 226 -4.23 16.96 0.76
C LEU A 226 -3.77 18.36 0.35
N GLY A 227 -2.52 18.68 0.65
CA GLY A 227 -1.85 19.84 0.09
C GLY A 227 -1.49 19.62 -1.39
N PRO A 228 -1.21 20.72 -2.13
CA PRO A 228 -0.77 20.59 -3.52
C PRO A 228 0.57 19.87 -3.60
N GLY A 229 0.73 18.99 -4.59
CA GLY A 229 2.00 18.32 -4.88
C GLY A 229 1.84 16.88 -5.36
N PRO A 230 2.96 16.15 -5.51
CA PRO A 230 2.97 14.80 -6.09
C PRO A 230 2.10 13.78 -5.34
N LEU A 231 1.95 13.93 -4.01
CA LEU A 231 1.08 13.05 -3.23
C LEU A 231 -0.41 13.19 -3.55
N ALA A 232 -0.86 14.33 -4.08
CA ALA A 232 -2.26 14.58 -4.41
C ALA A 232 -2.65 14.12 -5.84
N ARG A 233 -1.71 13.58 -6.64
CA ARG A 233 -1.95 13.22 -8.04
C ARG A 233 -3.05 12.17 -8.19
N GLY A 234 -4.14 12.55 -8.86
CA GLY A 234 -5.29 11.68 -9.08
C GLY A 234 -6.09 11.36 -7.82
N CYS A 235 -5.84 12.03 -6.70
CA CYS A 235 -6.62 11.90 -5.48
C CYS A 235 -7.74 12.95 -5.42
N ALA A 236 -8.83 12.63 -4.75
CA ALA A 236 -9.75 13.66 -4.27
C ALA A 236 -9.03 14.56 -3.24
N PRO A 237 -9.42 15.85 -3.11
CA PRO A 237 -8.83 16.76 -2.13
C PRO A 237 -8.93 16.24 -0.69
N LEU A 238 -10.02 15.52 -0.39
CA LEU A 238 -10.23 14.83 0.87
C LEU A 238 -10.12 13.33 0.66
N VAL A 239 -9.30 12.67 1.47
CA VAL A 239 -9.17 11.20 1.47
C VAL A 239 -9.47 10.67 2.85
N GLU A 240 -10.39 9.72 2.92
CA GLU A 240 -10.72 9.02 4.16
C GLU A 240 -9.89 7.74 4.29
N MET A 241 -9.36 7.49 5.49
CA MET A 241 -8.66 6.24 5.80
C MET A 241 -8.68 5.94 7.30
N PRO A 242 -8.34 4.71 7.71
CA PRO A 242 -8.21 4.35 9.12
C PRO A 242 -7.06 5.09 9.81
N TYR A 243 -7.24 5.38 11.09
CA TYR A 243 -6.25 5.97 11.99
C TYR A 243 -6.22 5.18 13.30
N TYR A 244 -5.02 4.81 13.74
CA TYR A 244 -4.79 4.10 15.00
C TYR A 244 -3.55 4.66 15.68
N HIS A 245 -3.73 5.54 16.65
CA HIS A 245 -2.65 6.01 17.52
C HIS A 245 -1.42 6.59 16.79
N GLY A 246 -1.57 7.01 15.53
CA GLY A 246 -0.48 7.57 14.75
C GLY A 246 0.05 8.88 15.33
N PRO A 247 1.28 9.28 14.97
CA PRO A 247 1.90 10.49 15.51
C PRO A 247 1.06 11.74 15.30
N ILE A 248 0.80 12.46 16.39
CA ILE A 248 0.24 13.80 16.36
C ILE A 248 1.39 14.79 16.55
N TYR A 249 1.73 15.52 15.48
CA TYR A 249 2.89 16.40 15.44
C TYR A 249 2.60 17.76 16.08
N GLU A 250 3.35 18.11 17.12
CA GLU A 250 3.27 19.42 17.78
C GLU A 250 4.15 20.46 17.09
N ALA A 251 5.25 20.02 16.50
CA ALA A 251 6.16 20.88 15.77
C ALA A 251 6.67 20.16 14.52
N VAL A 252 6.64 20.86 13.39
CA VAL A 252 7.23 20.44 12.12
C VAL A 252 8.19 21.56 11.69
N ARG A 253 9.46 21.22 11.44
CA ARG A 253 10.52 22.18 11.13
C ARG A 253 11.15 21.87 9.78
N SER A 254 11.61 22.92 9.10
CA SER A 254 12.36 22.81 7.85
C SER A 254 13.62 21.96 8.06
N PRO A 255 13.93 20.99 7.16
CA PRO A 255 13.38 20.86 5.81
C PRO A 255 12.14 19.97 5.70
N THR A 256 11.63 19.45 6.83
CA THR A 256 10.41 18.64 6.83
C THR A 256 9.20 19.50 6.51
N ARG A 257 8.31 18.98 5.66
CA ARG A 257 7.11 19.70 5.18
C ARG A 257 5.88 18.83 5.40
N SER A 258 4.74 19.46 5.68
CA SER A 258 3.47 18.76 5.66
C SER A 258 2.95 18.65 4.22
N ALA A 259 2.41 17.48 3.87
CA ALA A 259 1.73 17.24 2.61
C ALA A 259 0.23 17.04 2.76
N ALA A 260 -0.26 16.87 3.98
CA ALA A 260 -1.69 16.76 4.28
C ALA A 260 -1.96 17.04 5.76
N HIS A 261 -3.18 17.44 6.07
CA HIS A 261 -3.63 17.78 7.42
C HIS A 261 -4.89 16.99 7.81
N PHE A 262 -5.05 16.70 9.10
CA PHE A 262 -6.31 16.12 9.59
C PHE A 262 -7.45 17.12 9.43
N CYS A 263 -8.52 16.70 8.77
CA CYS A 263 -9.67 17.56 8.45
C CYS A 263 -10.89 17.21 9.32
N ALA A 264 -11.28 15.92 9.35
CA ALA A 264 -12.46 15.49 10.09
C ALA A 264 -12.31 14.07 10.67
N LEU A 265 -13.04 13.80 11.75
CA LEU A 265 -13.34 12.45 12.23
C LEU A 265 -14.68 12.00 11.62
N THR A 266 -14.67 10.94 10.82
CA THR A 266 -15.88 10.38 10.22
C THR A 266 -16.58 9.42 11.18
N LEU A 267 -15.84 8.45 11.72
CA LEU A 267 -16.39 7.41 12.61
C LEU A 267 -15.36 6.98 13.67
N PRO A 268 -15.73 6.83 14.96
CA PRO A 268 -14.86 6.23 15.95
C PRO A 268 -14.67 4.72 15.68
N ALA A 269 -13.48 4.17 15.93
CA ALA A 269 -13.19 2.75 15.71
C ALA A 269 -12.94 1.99 17.02
N ARG A 270 -13.39 0.74 17.10
CA ARG A 270 -13.07 -0.21 18.21
C ARG A 270 -12.35 -1.47 17.76
N LEU A 271 -12.01 -1.54 16.48
CA LEU A 271 -11.39 -2.69 15.85
C LEU A 271 -10.04 -2.28 15.29
N PRO A 272 -8.95 -3.03 15.49
CA PRO A 272 -8.82 -4.13 16.45
C PRO A 272 -8.65 -3.62 17.90
N ILE A 273 -8.30 -2.35 18.08
CA ILE A 273 -8.02 -1.75 19.40
C ILE A 273 -9.27 -1.03 19.92
N ASP A 274 -9.73 -1.37 21.13
CA ASP A 274 -10.84 -0.68 21.79
C ASP A 274 -10.38 0.60 22.47
N ASN A 275 -10.09 1.60 21.65
CA ASN A 275 -9.74 2.93 22.12
C ASN A 275 -10.31 3.96 21.14
N PRO A 276 -11.64 4.09 21.06
CA PRO A 276 -12.28 4.94 20.06
C PRO A 276 -11.91 6.41 20.28
N LEU A 277 -11.52 7.08 19.20
CA LEU A 277 -11.32 8.52 19.20
C LEU A 277 -12.68 9.23 19.23
N ASP A 278 -12.90 10.07 20.23
CA ASP A 278 -14.09 10.91 20.30
C ASP A 278 -13.92 12.24 19.54
N ALA A 279 -15.05 12.88 19.21
CA ALA A 279 -15.06 14.10 18.41
C ALA A 279 -14.40 15.30 19.11
N ALA A 280 -14.49 15.40 20.45
CA ALA A 280 -13.88 16.48 21.20
C ALA A 280 -12.35 16.33 21.25
N GLY A 281 -11.88 15.10 21.44
CA GLY A 281 -10.47 14.71 21.35
C GLY A 281 -9.91 15.01 19.96
N PHE A 282 -10.61 14.63 18.89
CA PHE A 282 -10.19 14.97 17.52
C PHE A 282 -10.09 16.49 17.32
N ALA A 283 -11.14 17.23 17.69
CA ALA A 283 -11.20 18.67 17.49
C ALA A 283 -10.10 19.42 18.25
N THR A 284 -9.79 18.97 19.46
CA THR A 284 -8.79 19.62 20.32
C THR A 284 -7.37 19.23 19.90
N GLU A 285 -7.16 17.96 19.55
CA GLU A 285 -5.82 17.39 19.49
C GLU A 285 -5.30 17.11 18.09
N MET A 286 -6.17 16.97 17.09
CA MET A 286 -5.79 16.49 15.76
C MET A 286 -6.13 17.45 14.64
N ALA A 287 -7.31 18.08 14.67
CA ALA A 287 -7.80 18.94 13.60
C ALA A 287 -6.76 20.00 13.19
N GLY A 288 -6.50 20.10 11.88
CA GLY A 288 -5.53 21.02 11.28
C GLY A 288 -4.05 20.63 11.44
N LYS A 289 -3.71 19.65 12.28
CA LYS A 289 -2.33 19.17 12.41
C LYS A 289 -1.92 18.31 11.22
N ALA A 290 -0.62 18.22 11.00
CA ALA A 290 -0.07 17.43 9.90
C ALA A 290 -0.43 15.94 10.04
N ALA A 291 -1.05 15.38 9.01
CA ALA A 291 -1.36 13.96 8.88
C ALA A 291 -0.33 13.22 8.02
N ILE A 292 0.29 13.91 7.05
CA ILE A 292 1.37 13.37 6.23
C ILE A 292 2.54 14.34 6.22
N LEU A 293 3.75 13.81 6.44
CA LEU A 293 5.00 14.56 6.35
C LEU A 293 5.89 14.04 5.22
N LEU A 294 6.61 14.98 4.60
CA LEU A 294 7.74 14.75 3.71
C LEU A 294 9.02 15.03 4.51
N GLY A 295 9.76 13.97 4.84
CA GLY A 295 10.94 14.01 5.70
C GLY A 295 12.23 13.68 4.95
N GLY A 296 13.36 14.07 5.54
CA GLY A 296 14.70 14.00 4.94
C GLY A 296 14.85 14.90 3.70
N ALA A 297 16.02 15.50 3.52
CA ALA A 297 16.31 16.30 2.33
C ALA A 297 17.53 15.74 1.61
N GLN A 298 17.37 15.54 0.32
CA GLN A 298 18.48 15.41 -0.60
C GLN A 298 19.19 16.74 -0.82
N SER A 299 20.36 16.70 -1.44
CA SER A 299 21.08 17.88 -1.93
C SER A 299 20.27 18.71 -2.94
N ASP A 300 19.29 18.10 -3.63
CA ASP A 300 18.37 18.76 -4.58
C ASP A 300 17.03 19.19 -3.93
N GLY A 301 16.84 18.94 -2.63
CA GLY A 301 15.62 19.27 -1.90
C GLY A 301 14.47 18.25 -2.03
N ALA A 302 14.67 17.13 -2.74
CA ALA A 302 13.69 16.05 -2.81
C ALA A 302 13.60 15.27 -1.47
N PRO A 303 12.41 14.79 -1.09
CA PRO A 303 12.25 14.03 0.15
C PRO A 303 12.91 12.65 0.08
N ARG A 304 13.31 12.15 1.26
CA ARG A 304 13.79 10.77 1.46
C ARG A 304 12.80 9.88 2.19
N ALA A 305 11.82 10.48 2.85
CA ALA A 305 10.80 9.75 3.57
C ALA A 305 9.42 10.37 3.39
N VAL A 306 8.40 9.51 3.34
CA VAL A 306 7.00 9.90 3.52
C VAL A 306 6.48 9.23 4.79
N LEU A 307 6.00 10.04 5.73
CA LEU A 307 5.49 9.57 7.02
C LEU A 307 3.99 9.81 7.05
N PHE A 308 3.22 8.74 7.17
CA PHE A 308 1.79 8.76 7.37
C PHE A 308 1.49 8.61 8.86
N SER A 309 0.79 9.59 9.42
CA SER A 309 0.17 9.42 10.74
C SER A 309 -0.99 8.40 10.67
N PRO A 310 -1.97 8.53 9.75
CA PRO A 310 -2.98 7.50 9.53
C PRO A 310 -2.44 6.31 8.71
N HIS A 311 -3.31 5.33 8.44
CA HIS A 311 -2.97 4.06 7.79
C HIS A 311 -3.57 3.95 6.37
N PRO A 312 -2.98 4.59 5.35
CA PRO A 312 -3.46 4.44 3.98
C PRO A 312 -3.38 3.00 3.46
N GLU A 313 -2.48 2.18 4.00
CA GLU A 313 -2.28 0.76 3.65
C GLU A 313 -3.41 -0.16 4.10
N MET A 314 -4.20 0.26 5.10
CA MET A 314 -5.33 -0.53 5.60
C MET A 314 -6.54 -0.49 4.66
N GLY A 315 -6.66 0.59 3.88
CA GLY A 315 -7.65 0.75 2.82
C GLY A 315 -9.10 0.49 3.23
N ASP A 316 -9.90 0.08 2.25
CA ASP A 316 -11.35 -0.10 2.42
C ASP A 316 -11.69 -1.39 3.16
N VAL A 317 -10.77 -2.37 3.19
CA VAL A 317 -10.92 -3.60 3.97
C VAL A 317 -11.15 -3.28 5.45
N VAL A 318 -10.31 -2.44 6.06
CA VAL A 318 -10.50 -2.06 7.47
C VAL A 318 -11.68 -1.09 7.64
N ARG A 319 -11.89 -0.15 6.70
CA ARG A 319 -13.03 0.79 6.73
C ARG A 319 -14.37 0.05 6.78
N LYS A 320 -14.51 -1.01 5.96
CA LYS A 320 -15.69 -1.88 5.93
C LYS A 320 -16.05 -2.40 7.32
N TYR A 321 -15.07 -2.93 8.05
CA TYR A 321 -15.32 -3.56 9.35
C TYR A 321 -15.52 -2.55 10.48
N ILE A 322 -14.91 -1.37 10.41
CA ILE A 322 -15.26 -0.24 11.31
C ILE A 322 -16.71 0.19 11.05
N ALA A 323 -17.10 0.33 9.78
CA ALA A 323 -18.46 0.68 9.41
C ALA A 323 -19.47 -0.40 9.82
N LEU A 324 -19.13 -1.68 9.66
CA LEU A 324 -19.95 -2.81 10.11
C LEU A 324 -20.19 -2.75 11.62
N GLU A 325 -19.13 -2.59 12.41
CA GLU A 325 -19.24 -2.58 13.88
C GLU A 325 -20.01 -1.36 14.40
N ARG A 326 -19.78 -0.17 13.84
CA ARG A 326 -20.41 1.08 14.32
C ARG A 326 -21.65 1.48 13.56
N TYR A 327 -21.48 1.77 12.27
CA TYR A 327 -22.53 2.39 11.46
C TYR A 327 -23.65 1.40 11.20
N VAL A 328 -23.32 0.19 10.72
CA VAL A 328 -24.34 -0.83 10.42
C VAL A 328 -25.07 -1.24 11.69
N SER A 329 -24.36 -1.53 12.77
CA SER A 329 -24.99 -1.86 14.06
C SER A 329 -25.96 -0.78 14.55
N ALA A 330 -25.61 0.49 14.43
CA ALA A 330 -26.44 1.60 14.90
C ALA A 330 -27.65 1.88 13.99
N TYR A 331 -27.48 1.77 12.67
CA TYR A 331 -28.48 2.20 11.69
C TYR A 331 -29.30 1.06 11.10
N LEU A 332 -28.93 -0.20 11.29
CA LEU A 332 -29.70 -1.35 10.81
C LEU A 332 -31.16 -1.34 11.29
N PRO A 333 -31.49 -1.07 12.57
CA PRO A 333 -32.87 -1.02 13.02
C PRO A 333 -33.69 0.15 12.41
N ILE A 334 -33.01 1.17 11.89
CA ILE A 334 -33.62 2.43 11.42
C ILE A 334 -33.79 2.40 9.90
N ARG A 335 -32.75 1.96 9.18
CA ARG A 335 -32.65 2.01 7.71
C ARG A 335 -32.93 0.67 7.03
N GLY A 336 -32.92 -0.42 7.80
CA GLY A 336 -33.19 -1.77 7.30
C GLY A 336 -32.02 -2.44 6.58
N GLU A 337 -32.17 -3.76 6.38
CA GLU A 337 -31.12 -4.67 5.88
C GLU A 337 -30.66 -4.35 4.45
N ALA A 338 -31.57 -3.91 3.58
CA ALA A 338 -31.24 -3.57 2.19
C ALA A 338 -30.25 -2.41 2.08
N VAL A 339 -30.44 -1.36 2.87
CA VAL A 339 -29.54 -0.18 2.88
C VAL A 339 -28.18 -0.57 3.48
N MET A 340 -28.16 -1.39 4.53
CA MET A 340 -26.91 -1.84 5.13
C MET A 340 -26.13 -2.78 4.20
N THR A 341 -26.83 -3.62 3.45
CA THR A 341 -26.23 -4.45 2.39
C THR A 341 -25.53 -3.57 1.35
N GLN A 342 -26.22 -2.57 0.81
CA GLN A 342 -25.63 -1.61 -0.14
C GLN A 342 -24.44 -0.86 0.46
N THR A 343 -24.50 -0.53 1.76
CA THR A 343 -23.41 0.14 2.47
C THR A 343 -22.18 -0.75 2.52
N LEU A 344 -22.33 -2.05 2.83
CA LEU A 344 -21.21 -2.99 2.85
C LEU A 344 -20.65 -3.27 1.45
N ASP A 345 -21.51 -3.31 0.44
CA ASP A 345 -21.12 -3.48 -0.96
C ASP A 345 -20.35 -2.28 -1.51
N PHE A 346 -20.63 -1.08 -1.01
CA PHE A 346 -19.83 0.11 -1.34
C PHE A 346 -18.36 -0.04 -0.92
N TYR A 347 -18.09 -0.76 0.17
CA TYR A 347 -16.72 -1.09 0.61
C TYR A 347 -16.14 -2.35 -0.06
N GLU A 348 -16.75 -2.84 -1.14
CA GLU A 348 -16.23 -3.94 -1.94
C GLU A 348 -15.25 -3.55 -3.09
N PRO A 349 -14.49 -2.45 -3.09
CA PRO A 349 -13.43 -2.32 -4.08
C PRO A 349 -12.19 -3.07 -3.59
N ASN A 350 -11.53 -3.78 -4.51
CA ASN A 350 -10.15 -4.21 -4.32
C ASN A 350 -9.14 -3.04 -4.28
N ASP A 351 -9.62 -1.83 -4.52
CA ASP A 351 -8.85 -0.67 -4.93
C ASP A 351 -9.26 0.51 -4.03
N SER A 352 -8.64 0.61 -2.86
CA SER A 352 -8.96 1.72 -1.93
C SER A 352 -8.39 3.03 -2.46
N PRO A 353 -9.13 4.15 -2.41
CA PRO A 353 -8.59 5.46 -2.75
C PRO A 353 -7.34 5.83 -1.97
N SER A 354 -7.16 5.32 -0.73
CA SER A 354 -5.95 5.58 0.06
C SER A 354 -4.71 4.84 -0.46
N PHE A 355 -4.85 3.73 -1.20
CA PHE A 355 -3.71 3.07 -1.85
C PHE A 355 -3.06 3.97 -2.89
N ARG A 356 -3.81 4.91 -3.46
CA ARG A 356 -3.25 5.93 -4.36
C ARG A 356 -2.20 6.79 -3.66
N LEU A 357 -2.34 7.05 -2.36
CA LEU A 357 -1.34 7.79 -1.60
C LEU A 357 -0.04 7.00 -1.44
N ILE A 358 -0.13 5.68 -1.24
CA ILE A 358 1.05 4.79 -1.23
C ILE A 358 1.72 4.82 -2.60
N LEU A 359 0.95 4.67 -3.69
CA LEU A 359 1.49 4.75 -5.04
C LEU A 359 2.18 6.09 -5.32
N ASN A 360 1.53 7.19 -4.99
CA ASN A 360 2.09 8.53 -5.19
C ASN A 360 3.35 8.75 -4.34
N ALA A 361 3.42 8.17 -3.13
CA ALA A 361 4.61 8.19 -2.29
C ALA A 361 5.75 7.39 -2.91
N VAL A 362 5.47 6.20 -3.44
CA VAL A 362 6.45 5.39 -4.19
C VAL A 362 6.99 6.18 -5.38
N GLN A 363 6.12 6.78 -6.18
CA GLN A 363 6.53 7.60 -7.32
C GLN A 363 7.36 8.82 -6.88
N LEU A 364 6.90 9.58 -5.89
CA LEU A 364 7.64 10.73 -5.34
C LEU A 364 9.06 10.36 -4.90
N LEU A 365 9.22 9.17 -4.30
CA LEU A 365 10.49 8.71 -3.76
C LEU A 365 11.35 7.94 -4.76
N CYS A 366 10.83 7.45 -5.88
CA CYS A 366 11.57 6.56 -6.77
C CYS A 366 11.66 7.05 -8.22
N THR A 367 10.78 7.96 -8.65
CA THR A 367 10.73 8.47 -10.01
C THR A 367 11.86 9.46 -10.30
N GLY A 368 12.46 9.38 -11.50
CA GLY A 368 13.58 10.23 -11.93
C GLY A 368 14.95 9.86 -11.35
N ARG A 369 15.05 8.74 -10.63
CA ARG A 369 16.30 8.26 -10.04
C ARG A 369 16.89 7.14 -10.89
N ALA A 370 18.20 7.18 -11.13
CA ALA A 370 18.90 6.00 -11.64
C ALA A 370 18.78 4.88 -10.59
N PRO A 371 18.38 3.66 -10.96
CA PRO A 371 18.35 2.55 -10.01
C PRO A 371 19.73 2.41 -9.37
N ALA A 372 19.79 2.12 -8.06
CA ALA A 372 21.08 1.86 -7.43
C ALA A 372 21.78 0.72 -8.18
N ALA A 373 23.06 0.91 -8.51
CA ALA A 373 23.80 -0.01 -9.36
C ALA A 373 23.58 -1.46 -8.90
N PRO A 374 23.12 -2.36 -9.79
CA PRO A 374 22.97 -3.76 -9.41
C PRO A 374 24.35 -4.29 -8.99
N GLN A 375 24.43 -4.96 -7.83
CA GLN A 375 25.58 -5.84 -7.63
C GLN A 375 25.48 -6.96 -8.67
N PRO A 376 26.61 -7.35 -9.30
CA PRO A 376 26.65 -8.49 -10.20
C PRO A 376 26.50 -9.76 -9.36
N ASN A 377 25.25 -10.16 -9.10
CA ASN A 377 24.79 -11.53 -8.83
C ASN A 377 23.31 -11.52 -8.41
N THR A 378 22.44 -11.04 -9.28
CA THR A 378 21.09 -11.60 -9.39
C THR A 378 20.89 -11.86 -10.87
N THR A 379 21.49 -12.95 -11.35
CA THR A 379 21.03 -13.56 -12.59
C THR A 379 19.52 -13.66 -12.51
N ALA A 380 18.84 -13.22 -13.57
CA ALA A 380 17.49 -13.64 -13.87
C ALA A 380 17.51 -15.18 -13.95
N GLY A 381 17.40 -15.81 -12.78
CA GLY A 381 17.14 -17.23 -12.68
C GLY A 381 15.75 -17.43 -13.23
N GLU A 382 15.64 -18.39 -14.14
CA GLU A 382 14.38 -19.00 -14.53
C GLU A 382 13.45 -19.06 -13.31
N SER A 383 12.26 -18.47 -13.45
CA SER A 383 11.26 -18.41 -12.40
C SER A 383 10.79 -19.83 -12.07
N SER A 384 11.56 -20.55 -11.26
CA SER A 384 11.01 -21.65 -10.49
C SER A 384 10.00 -21.05 -9.52
N GLU A 385 8.80 -21.63 -9.46
CA GLU A 385 7.89 -21.34 -8.37
C GLU A 385 8.68 -21.46 -7.06
N PRO A 386 8.56 -20.49 -6.11
CA PRO A 386 9.10 -20.70 -4.78
C PRO A 386 8.54 -22.03 -4.30
N SER A 387 9.41 -22.99 -3.96
CA SER A 387 9.04 -24.40 -3.79
C SER A 387 7.97 -24.67 -2.71
N GLY A 388 7.56 -23.65 -1.95
CA GLY A 388 6.49 -23.68 -0.95
C GLY A 388 5.19 -22.97 -1.33
N TRP A 389 5.06 -22.34 -2.50
CA TRP A 389 3.88 -21.53 -2.85
C TRP A 389 2.57 -22.32 -2.86
N PRO A 390 2.45 -23.47 -3.56
CA PRO A 390 1.22 -24.24 -3.56
C PRO A 390 0.78 -24.66 -2.15
N ASP A 391 1.74 -24.97 -1.29
CA ASP A 391 1.46 -25.42 0.07
C ASP A 391 1.11 -24.26 1.01
N ALA A 392 1.79 -23.11 0.93
CA ALA A 392 1.42 -21.92 1.68
C ALA A 392 0.03 -21.43 1.30
N ARG A 393 -0.30 -21.39 0.00
CA ARG A 393 -1.65 -21.07 -0.49
C ARG A 393 -2.69 -22.04 0.07
N ARG A 394 -2.43 -23.34 -0.02
CA ARG A 394 -3.33 -24.39 0.49
C ARG A 394 -3.57 -24.22 1.99
N ARG A 395 -2.50 -24.04 2.78
CA ARG A 395 -2.58 -23.83 4.23
C ARG A 395 -3.41 -22.59 4.57
N LEU A 396 -3.18 -21.47 3.88
CA LEU A 396 -3.96 -20.26 4.08
C LEU A 396 -5.46 -20.47 3.77
N LEU A 397 -5.78 -21.08 2.62
CA LEU A 397 -7.18 -21.31 2.23
C LEU A 397 -7.89 -22.29 3.19
N THR A 398 -7.18 -23.31 3.67
CA THR A 398 -7.70 -24.21 4.72
C THR A 398 -7.96 -23.45 6.02
N ALA A 399 -6.97 -22.69 6.52
CA ALA A 399 -7.11 -21.90 7.75
C ALA A 399 -8.22 -20.85 7.64
N ALA A 400 -8.37 -20.20 6.49
CA ALA A 400 -9.45 -19.26 6.21
C ALA A 400 -10.83 -19.93 6.26
N ARG A 401 -10.97 -21.12 5.65
CA ARG A 401 -12.23 -21.89 5.71
C ARG A 401 -12.58 -22.25 7.15
N GLU A 402 -11.62 -22.79 7.90
CA GLU A 402 -11.82 -23.16 9.31
C GLU A 402 -12.14 -21.93 10.18
N ALA A 403 -11.48 -20.80 9.96
CA ALA A 403 -11.78 -19.56 10.66
C ALA A 403 -13.22 -19.08 10.37
N LEU A 404 -13.68 -19.17 9.12
CA LEU A 404 -15.06 -18.83 8.74
C LEU A 404 -16.10 -19.79 9.33
N GLU A 405 -15.74 -21.05 9.58
CA GLU A 405 -16.62 -22.03 10.27
C GLU A 405 -16.76 -21.73 11.77
N ARG A 406 -15.74 -21.13 12.39
CA ARG A 406 -15.79 -20.68 13.79
C ARG A 406 -16.66 -19.43 14.01
N LEU A 407 -16.96 -18.69 12.95
CA LEU A 407 -17.84 -17.51 13.03
C LEU A 407 -19.30 -17.96 13.07
N VAL A 408 -19.95 -17.75 14.22
CA VAL A 408 -21.36 -18.13 14.44
C VAL A 408 -22.19 -16.88 14.74
N PRO A 409 -22.74 -16.21 13.73
CA PRO A 409 -23.61 -15.05 13.94
C PRO A 409 -24.96 -15.44 14.54
N ALA A 410 -25.51 -14.59 15.41
CA ALA A 410 -26.84 -14.76 16.01
C ALA A 410 -27.97 -14.84 14.97
N ASP A 411 -29.15 -15.34 15.34
CA ASP A 411 -30.30 -15.38 14.43
C ASP A 411 -31.13 -14.08 14.46
N ASP A 412 -30.52 -12.99 14.05
CA ASP A 412 -31.14 -11.67 13.95
C ASP A 412 -30.75 -10.96 12.63
N ALA A 413 -31.16 -9.70 12.47
CA ALA A 413 -30.87 -8.92 11.27
C ALA A 413 -29.35 -8.70 11.05
N MET A 414 -28.59 -8.46 12.13
CA MET A 414 -27.14 -8.28 12.04
C MET A 414 -26.48 -9.60 11.67
N GLY A 415 -26.93 -10.70 12.28
CA GLY A 415 -26.46 -12.03 11.99
C GLY A 415 -26.71 -12.47 10.55
N ARG A 416 -27.81 -12.04 9.92
CA ARG A 416 -28.02 -12.27 8.48
C ARG A 416 -26.99 -11.55 7.61
N LEU A 417 -26.67 -10.29 7.91
CA LEU A 417 -25.60 -9.54 7.22
C LEU A 417 -24.24 -10.22 7.41
N LEU A 418 -23.91 -10.64 8.64
CA LEU A 418 -22.66 -11.35 8.92
C LEU A 418 -22.59 -12.70 8.19
N ARG A 419 -23.68 -13.48 8.16
CA ARG A 419 -23.75 -14.75 7.40
C ARG A 419 -23.56 -14.54 5.90
N ARG A 420 -24.07 -13.44 5.36
CA ARG A 420 -23.84 -13.05 3.97
C ARG A 420 -22.35 -12.80 3.73
N GLU A 421 -21.67 -12.02 4.56
CA GLU A 421 -20.23 -11.77 4.43
C GLU A 421 -19.41 -13.05 4.55
N ILE A 422 -19.74 -13.94 5.49
CA ILE A 422 -19.13 -15.29 5.60
C ILE A 422 -19.28 -16.06 4.28
N THR A 423 -20.50 -16.06 3.71
CA THR A 423 -20.79 -16.78 2.45
C THR A 423 -19.98 -16.23 1.30
N ARG A 424 -19.84 -14.90 1.22
CA ARG A 424 -19.04 -14.23 0.21
C ARG A 424 -17.55 -14.55 0.33
N LEU A 425 -16.99 -14.52 1.54
CA LEU A 425 -15.58 -14.88 1.76
C LEU A 425 -15.31 -16.36 1.45
N ARG A 426 -16.27 -17.26 1.72
CA ARG A 426 -16.19 -18.67 1.27
C ARG A 426 -16.13 -18.77 -0.25
N ALA A 427 -16.99 -18.04 -0.96
CA ALA A 427 -16.99 -18.02 -2.42
C ALA A 427 -15.67 -17.45 -2.98
N LEU A 428 -15.14 -16.38 -2.37
CA LEU A 428 -13.84 -15.83 -2.74
C LEU A 428 -12.72 -16.86 -2.54
N ALA A 429 -12.64 -17.50 -1.36
CA ALA A 429 -11.64 -18.52 -1.07
C ALA A 429 -11.69 -19.70 -2.07
N LEU A 430 -12.89 -20.14 -2.46
CA LEU A 430 -13.07 -21.16 -3.49
C LEU A 430 -12.55 -20.70 -4.86
N SER A 431 -12.85 -19.46 -5.27
CA SER A 431 -12.38 -18.92 -6.56
C SER A 431 -10.86 -18.78 -6.64
N LEU A 432 -10.18 -18.66 -5.49
CA LEU A 432 -8.73 -18.50 -5.38
C LEU A 432 -7.97 -19.83 -5.33
N ALA A 433 -8.66 -20.97 -5.20
CA ALA A 433 -8.04 -22.29 -5.17
C ALA A 433 -7.28 -22.62 -6.47
N GLU A 434 -7.81 -22.13 -7.60
CA GLU A 434 -7.32 -22.40 -8.97
C GLU A 434 -6.15 -21.49 -9.41
N VAL A 435 -5.71 -20.54 -8.57
CA VAL A 435 -4.61 -19.64 -8.92
C VAL A 435 -3.28 -20.40 -8.83
N ALA A 436 -2.78 -20.86 -9.98
CA ALA A 436 -1.66 -21.79 -10.06
C ALA A 436 -0.33 -21.21 -9.54
N ALA A 437 0.13 -20.08 -10.10
CA ALA A 437 1.48 -19.55 -9.89
C ALA A 437 1.49 -18.12 -9.29
N PRO A 438 2.49 -17.78 -8.45
CA PRO A 438 2.68 -16.41 -8.01
C PRO A 438 3.11 -15.52 -9.18
N PRO A 439 2.83 -14.20 -9.13
CA PRO A 439 3.36 -13.28 -10.11
C PRO A 439 4.89 -13.22 -10.04
N SER A 440 5.55 -12.89 -11.16
CA SER A 440 7.01 -12.72 -11.17
C SER A 440 7.42 -11.60 -10.19
N GLY A 441 8.44 -11.88 -9.36
CA GLY A 441 8.95 -10.93 -8.35
C GLY A 441 8.19 -10.96 -7.01
N ALA A 442 7.47 -12.04 -6.70
CA ALA A 442 6.68 -12.18 -5.48
C ALA A 442 7.44 -12.88 -4.33
N GLY A 443 8.75 -12.63 -4.17
CA GLY A 443 9.58 -13.28 -3.14
C GLY A 443 9.00 -13.09 -1.73
N GLY A 444 8.64 -11.86 -1.37
CA GLY A 444 7.99 -11.54 -0.09
C GLY A 444 6.56 -12.09 0.06
N ALA A 445 5.87 -12.42 -1.04
CA ALA A 445 4.48 -12.85 -0.95
C ALA A 445 4.33 -14.21 -0.25
N LEU A 446 5.28 -15.12 -0.45
CA LEU A 446 5.28 -16.42 0.23
C LEU A 446 5.28 -16.23 1.76
N ARG A 447 6.16 -15.37 2.28
CA ARG A 447 6.25 -15.08 3.71
C ARG A 447 4.93 -14.53 4.25
N VAL A 448 4.30 -13.60 3.53
CA VAL A 448 3.01 -13.03 3.94
C VAL A 448 1.90 -14.10 4.02
N LEU A 449 1.86 -15.04 3.07
CA LEU A 449 0.89 -16.14 3.10
C LEU A 449 1.12 -17.09 4.28
N GLU A 450 2.39 -17.39 4.59
CA GLU A 450 2.76 -18.22 5.72
C GLU A 450 2.37 -17.58 7.05
N ASP A 451 2.73 -16.30 7.25
CA ASP A 451 2.40 -15.55 8.46
C ASP A 451 0.87 -15.40 8.61
N ALA A 452 0.15 -15.11 7.52
CA ALA A 452 -1.31 -15.03 7.54
C ALA A 452 -1.98 -16.38 7.85
N GLY A 453 -1.51 -17.46 7.23
CA GLY A 453 -2.02 -18.81 7.49
C GLY A 453 -1.78 -19.25 8.93
N ALA A 454 -0.58 -18.98 9.46
CA ALA A 454 -0.25 -19.24 10.86
C ALA A 454 -1.10 -18.40 11.82
N GLY A 455 -1.29 -17.11 11.53
CA GLY A 455 -2.14 -16.22 12.33
C GLY A 455 -3.60 -16.68 12.38
N LEU A 456 -4.17 -17.12 11.25
CA LEU A 456 -5.54 -17.65 11.20
C LEU A 456 -5.68 -19.01 11.89
N ALA A 457 -4.67 -19.87 11.79
CA ALA A 457 -4.66 -21.18 12.43
C ALA A 457 -4.52 -21.07 13.96
N ALA A 458 -3.72 -20.12 14.44
CA ALA A 458 -3.53 -19.85 15.87
C ALA A 458 -4.68 -19.03 16.50
N GLY A 459 -5.54 -18.41 15.68
CA GLY A 459 -6.62 -17.56 16.15
C GLY A 459 -7.69 -18.32 16.93
N GLU A 460 -7.91 -17.92 18.18
CA GLU A 460 -9.00 -18.43 19.02
C GLU A 460 -10.38 -18.19 18.37
N PRO A 461 -11.39 -19.02 18.69
CA PRO A 461 -12.76 -18.73 18.29
C PRO A 461 -13.16 -17.33 18.77
N PRO A 462 -13.60 -16.44 17.88
CA PRO A 462 -14.01 -15.10 18.29
C PRO A 462 -15.27 -15.19 19.17
N GLY A 463 -15.44 -14.17 20.02
CA GLY A 463 -16.69 -13.96 20.74
C GLY A 463 -17.90 -13.86 19.79
N THR A 464 -19.09 -13.96 20.37
CA THR A 464 -20.36 -13.93 19.62
C THR A 464 -20.91 -12.53 19.37
N ASP A 465 -20.31 -11.51 19.97
CA ASP A 465 -20.71 -10.12 19.74
C ASP A 465 -20.28 -9.61 18.36
N THR A 466 -20.95 -8.57 17.87
CA THR A 466 -20.72 -8.01 16.53
C THR A 466 -19.28 -7.54 16.33
N ARG A 467 -18.63 -7.00 17.37
CA ARG A 467 -17.25 -6.53 17.27
C ARG A 467 -16.31 -7.72 17.08
N ALA A 468 -16.43 -8.76 17.90
CA ALA A 468 -15.62 -9.95 17.78
C ALA A 468 -15.80 -10.65 16.42
N LEU A 469 -17.04 -10.74 15.92
CA LEU A 469 -17.32 -11.31 14.59
C LEU A 469 -16.76 -10.44 13.46
N ALA A 470 -16.88 -9.11 13.54
CA ALA A 470 -16.28 -8.19 12.58
C ALA A 470 -14.74 -8.28 12.56
N GLN A 471 -14.12 -8.46 13.73
CA GLN A 471 -12.68 -8.68 13.83
C GLN A 471 -12.25 -10.00 13.18
N GLY A 472 -13.00 -11.07 13.43
CA GLY A 472 -12.74 -12.38 12.81
C GLY A 472 -12.90 -12.34 11.29
N LEU A 473 -13.91 -11.64 10.78
CA LEU A 473 -14.10 -11.43 9.35
C LEU A 473 -12.96 -10.60 8.73
N LEU A 474 -12.52 -9.52 9.39
CA LEU A 474 -11.36 -8.74 8.95
C LEU A 474 -10.09 -9.59 8.85
N ALA A 475 -9.84 -10.42 9.86
CA ALA A 475 -8.67 -11.31 9.89
C ALA A 475 -8.66 -12.30 8.71
N VAL A 476 -9.83 -12.76 8.27
CA VAL A 476 -9.97 -13.64 7.10
C VAL A 476 -9.94 -12.88 5.78
N GLU A 477 -10.61 -11.73 5.69
CA GLU A 477 -10.73 -11.00 4.42
C GLU A 477 -9.38 -10.44 3.95
N LEU A 478 -8.56 -9.88 4.84
CA LEU A 478 -7.25 -9.30 4.48
C LEU A 478 -6.37 -10.25 3.64
N PRO A 479 -6.07 -11.49 4.09
CA PRO A 479 -5.22 -12.38 3.33
C PRO A 479 -5.89 -12.95 2.07
N LEU A 480 -7.22 -13.06 2.02
CA LEU A 480 -7.95 -13.43 0.80
C LEU A 480 -7.86 -12.33 -0.25
N ARG A 481 -8.01 -11.05 0.14
CA ARG A 481 -7.84 -9.91 -0.76
C ARG A 481 -6.40 -9.76 -1.26
N PHE A 482 -5.43 -10.05 -0.41
CA PHE A 482 -4.03 -10.14 -0.84
C PHE A 482 -3.83 -11.21 -1.92
N LEU A 483 -4.35 -12.43 -1.73
CA LEU A 483 -4.31 -13.47 -2.77
C LEU A 483 -5.03 -13.07 -4.06
N GLU A 484 -6.19 -12.41 -3.95
CA GLU A 484 -6.94 -11.89 -5.10
C GLU A 484 -6.15 -10.85 -5.89
N ALA A 485 -5.45 -9.94 -5.19
CA ALA A 485 -4.58 -8.96 -5.80
C ALA A 485 -3.41 -9.62 -6.57
N LEU A 486 -2.77 -10.64 -5.98
CA LEU A 486 -1.72 -11.41 -6.66
C LEU A 486 -2.26 -12.15 -7.89
N ALA A 487 -3.45 -12.76 -7.79
CA ALA A 487 -4.11 -13.42 -8.93
C ALA A 487 -4.39 -12.44 -10.08
N ARG A 488 -4.74 -11.18 -9.77
CA ARG A 488 -4.88 -10.12 -10.78
C ARG A 488 -3.55 -9.82 -11.47
N GLN A 489 -2.44 -9.75 -10.74
CA GLN A 489 -1.13 -9.56 -11.34
C GLN A 489 -0.75 -10.72 -12.26
N THR A 490 -0.95 -11.97 -11.84
CA THR A 490 -0.69 -13.16 -12.66
C THR A 490 -1.51 -13.14 -13.96
N ARG A 491 -2.78 -12.71 -13.89
CA ARG A 491 -3.61 -12.53 -15.10
C ARG A 491 -3.05 -11.44 -16.03
N CYS A 492 -2.65 -10.29 -15.48
CA CYS A 492 -2.01 -9.23 -16.25
C CYS A 492 -0.71 -9.72 -16.92
N ASP A 493 0.07 -10.52 -16.20
CA ASP A 493 1.29 -11.10 -16.72
C ASP A 493 1.03 -12.06 -17.86
N ALA A 494 0.01 -12.92 -17.74
CA ALA A 494 -0.38 -13.84 -18.80
C ALA A 494 -0.81 -13.12 -20.07
N TRP A 495 -1.56 -12.01 -19.97
CA TRP A 495 -1.95 -11.21 -21.13
C TRP A 495 -0.76 -10.60 -21.88
N LEU A 496 0.33 -10.31 -21.16
CA LEU A 496 1.55 -9.75 -21.73
C LEU A 496 2.43 -10.83 -22.39
N THR A 497 2.40 -12.07 -21.88
CA THR A 497 3.15 -13.19 -22.45
C THR A 497 2.50 -13.75 -23.72
N LEU A 498 1.16 -13.79 -23.79
CA LEU A 498 0.39 -14.20 -24.98
C LEU A 498 0.57 -13.28 -26.21
N GLY A 499 1.51 -12.33 -26.15
CA GLY A 499 1.84 -11.43 -27.24
C GLY A 499 3.26 -11.59 -27.79
N VAL A 500 4.06 -12.52 -27.27
CA VAL A 500 5.42 -12.82 -27.77
C VAL A 500 5.35 -14.06 -28.67
N ASP A 501 4.71 -13.91 -29.83
CA ASP A 501 4.83 -14.83 -30.96
C ASP A 501 5.20 -14.02 -32.22
#